data_AF-A0A1G3R388-F1
#
_entry.id   AF-A0A1G3R388-F1
#
_cell.length_a   1.000
_cell.length_b   1.000
_cell.length_c   1.000
_cell.angle_alpha   90.00
_cell.angle_beta   90.00
_cell.angle_gamma   90.00
#
_symmetry.space_group_name_H-M   'P 1'
#
loop_
_entity.id
_entity.type
_entity.pdbx_description
1 polymer ?
#
loop_
_entity_poly.entity_id
_entity_poly.type
_entity_poly.pdbx_seq_one_letter_code
_entity_poly.pdbx_strand_id
1 'polypeptide(L)'
;MATILTKPFGSMELDERQKVHFPFGLLGFESLHDYALLDAEQTPFYWLQSLEVVEIAFVLIEPRVFRPDYSPGVAPEELAEIGIHKPEDALSFAIVTIPEDARRMTANLQ
;
A
#
# COMPACT_ATOMS: atom_id res chain seq x y z
N MET A 1 -9.21 -17.76 7.22
CA MET A 1 -9.94 -16.60 6.68
C MET A 1 -10.53 -15.90 7.87
N ALA A 2 -10.13 -14.64 8.06
CA ALA A 2 -10.60 -13.79 9.13
C ALA A 2 -11.50 -12.72 8.53
N THR A 3 -12.63 -12.45 9.16
CA THR A 3 -13.49 -11.34 8.77
C THR A 3 -12.93 -10.03 9.30
N ILE A 4 -12.77 -9.03 8.44
CA ILE A 4 -12.28 -7.68 8.80
C ILE A 4 -13.31 -6.63 8.40
N LEU A 5 -13.27 -5.48 9.08
CA LEU A 5 -14.00 -4.28 8.66
C LEU A 5 -13.05 -3.36 7.90
N THR A 6 -13.49 -2.88 6.74
CA THR A 6 -12.70 -2.02 5.86
C THR A 6 -13.48 -0.76 5.52
N LYS A 7 -12.76 0.34 5.30
CA LYS A 7 -13.34 1.60 4.82
C LYS A 7 -13.96 1.49 3.43
N PRO A 8 -13.32 0.87 2.42
CA PRO A 8 -13.88 0.81 1.06
C PRO A 8 -15.02 -0.20 0.90
N PHE A 9 -15.00 -1.33 1.61
CA PHE A 9 -15.89 -2.46 1.33
C PHE A 9 -16.77 -2.89 2.52
N GLY A 10 -16.62 -2.24 3.68
CA GLY A 10 -17.27 -2.71 4.90
C GLY A 10 -16.69 -4.07 5.33
N SER A 11 -17.57 -4.99 5.74
CA SER A 11 -17.18 -6.30 6.25
C SER A 11 -16.82 -7.26 5.11
N MET A 12 -15.63 -7.85 5.15
CA MET A 12 -15.17 -8.81 4.15
C MET A 12 -14.26 -9.89 4.74
N GLU A 13 -14.11 -11.00 4.02
CA GLU A 13 -13.11 -12.03 4.35
C GLU A 13 -11.73 -11.63 3.84
N LEU A 14 -10.72 -11.79 4.71
CA LEU A 14 -9.33 -11.54 4.39
C LEU A 14 -8.56 -12.85 4.21
N ASP A 15 -7.86 -12.97 3.09
CA ASP A 15 -6.84 -14.00 2.87
C ASP A 15 -5.56 -13.61 3.61
N GLU A 16 -4.92 -14.57 4.29
CA GLU A 16 -3.67 -14.31 5.02
C GLU A 16 -2.55 -13.78 4.11
N ARG A 17 -2.58 -14.11 2.81
CA ARG A 17 -1.61 -13.60 1.82
C ARG A 17 -1.77 -12.11 1.52
N GLN A 18 -2.90 -11.51 1.86
CA GLN A 18 -3.16 -10.08 1.68
C GLN A 18 -2.67 -9.26 2.88
N LYS A 19 -2.35 -9.91 4.00
CA LYS A 19 -1.81 -9.23 5.19
C LYS A 19 -0.37 -8.80 4.95
N VAL A 20 -0.08 -7.57 5.35
CA VAL A 20 1.24 -6.98 5.33
C VAL A 20 1.53 -6.45 6.73
N HIS A 21 2.63 -6.93 7.31
CA HIS A 21 3.09 -6.48 8.62
C HIS A 21 4.25 -5.49 8.44
N PHE A 22 4.12 -4.29 9.01
CA PHE A 22 5.13 -3.25 9.05
C PHE A 22 5.70 -3.18 10.47
N PRO A 23 6.90 -3.73 10.75
CA PRO A 23 7.44 -3.82 12.12
C PRO A 23 7.62 -2.47 12.84
N PHE A 24 7.72 -1.39 12.08
CA PHE A 24 7.88 -0.02 12.58
C PHE A 24 6.68 0.89 12.23
N GLY A 25 5.61 0.30 11.71
CA GLY A 25 4.50 1.01 11.10
C GLY A 25 4.89 1.83 9.87
N LEU A 26 4.04 2.82 9.55
CA LEU A 26 4.28 3.79 8.49
C LEU A 26 4.64 5.16 9.10
N LEU A 27 5.36 6.00 8.36
CA LEU A 27 5.66 7.36 8.79
C LEU A 27 4.36 8.15 9.07
N GLY A 28 4.22 8.69 10.29
CA GLY A 28 3.01 9.34 10.78
C GLY A 28 1.93 8.39 11.31
N PHE A 29 2.15 7.08 11.24
CA PHE A 29 1.29 6.00 11.73
C PHE A 29 2.13 4.89 12.40
N GLU A 30 3.15 5.26 13.16
CA GLU A 30 4.15 4.34 13.72
C GLU A 30 3.55 3.35 14.73
N SER A 31 2.35 3.62 15.25
CA SER A 31 1.62 2.71 16.13
C SER A 31 0.81 1.64 15.41
N LEU A 32 0.63 1.76 14.09
CA LEU A 32 -0.16 0.83 13.27
C LEU A 32 0.80 -0.05 12.48
N HIS A 33 0.71 -1.36 12.68
CA HIS A 33 1.66 -2.34 12.15
C HIS A 33 0.99 -3.28 11.14
N ASP A 34 -0.29 -3.58 11.30
CA ASP A 34 -0.96 -4.59 10.48
C ASP A 34 -1.89 -3.95 9.45
N TYR A 35 -1.66 -4.29 8.19
CA TYR A 35 -2.41 -3.79 7.05
C TYR A 35 -2.86 -4.93 6.13
N ALA A 36 -3.86 -4.67 5.30
CA ALA A 36 -4.26 -5.50 4.19
C ALA A 36 -4.08 -4.76 2.86
N LEU A 37 -3.42 -5.41 1.90
CA LEU A 37 -3.36 -4.97 0.51
C LEU A 37 -4.56 -5.55 -0.25
N LEU A 38 -5.45 -4.68 -0.70
CA LEU A 38 -6.71 -5.03 -1.34
C LEU A 38 -6.79 -4.42 -2.74
N ASP A 39 -7.38 -5.14 -3.69
CA ASP A 39 -7.69 -4.58 -5.00
C ASP A 39 -8.74 -3.46 -4.85
N ALA A 40 -8.57 -2.36 -5.58
CA ALA A 40 -9.65 -1.38 -5.74
C ALA A 40 -10.55 -1.79 -6.92
N GLU A 41 -11.83 -1.44 -6.86
CA GLU A 41 -12.74 -1.62 -8.00
C GLU A 41 -12.28 -0.79 -9.21
N GLN A 42 -11.63 0.35 -8.96
CA GLN A 42 -11.10 1.23 -9.99
C GLN A 42 -9.64 0.89 -10.26
N THR A 43 -9.38 0.16 -11.35
CA THR A 43 -8.02 -0.06 -11.84
C THR A 43 -7.39 1.28 -12.29
N PRO A 44 -6.07 1.51 -12.09
CA PRO A 44 -5.05 0.58 -11.59
C PRO A 44 -4.75 0.76 -10.08
N PHE A 45 -5.75 1.14 -9.27
CA PHE A 45 -5.54 1.45 -7.86
C PHE A 45 -5.68 0.23 -6.95
N TYR A 46 -5.11 0.37 -5.75
CA TYR A 46 -5.21 -0.58 -4.65
C TYR A 46 -5.54 0.17 -3.35
N TRP A 47 -5.96 -0.57 -2.34
CA TRP A 47 -6.11 -0.07 -0.97
C TRP A 47 -5.07 -0.71 -0.06
N LEU A 48 -4.42 0.10 0.77
CA LEU A 48 -3.71 -0.36 1.95
C LEU A 48 -4.55 -0.01 3.17
N GLN A 49 -5.32 -0.98 3.66
CA GLN A 49 -6.27 -0.84 4.76
C GLN A 49 -5.59 -1.22 6.07
N SER A 50 -5.62 -0.36 7.09
CA SER A 50 -5.20 -0.76 8.44
C SER A 50 -6.17 -1.80 9.01
N LEU A 51 -5.63 -2.85 9.64
CA LEU A 51 -6.42 -3.86 10.36
C LEU A 51 -6.70 -3.45 11.81
N GLU A 52 -6.12 -2.35 12.26
CA GLU A 52 -6.23 -1.84 13.64
C GLU A 52 -7.19 -0.65 13.73
N VAL A 53 -7.20 0.24 12.71
CA VAL A 53 -8.07 1.42 12.65
C VAL A 53 -8.76 1.50 11.30
N VAL A 54 -10.08 1.26 11.26
CA VAL A 54 -10.84 1.14 10.01
C VAL A 54 -10.78 2.39 9.14
N GLU A 55 -10.78 3.59 9.75
CA GLU A 55 -10.77 4.86 9.03
C GLU A 55 -9.46 5.13 8.27
N ILE A 56 -8.38 4.42 8.65
CA ILE A 56 -7.06 4.52 8.04
C ILE A 56 -6.95 3.52 6.89
N ALA A 57 -7.07 4.07 5.67
CA ALA A 57 -6.81 3.35 4.43
C ALA A 57 -6.19 4.29 3.40
N PHE A 58 -5.18 3.82 2.68
CA PHE A 58 -4.48 4.58 1.66
C PHE A 58 -4.81 4.05 0.28
N VAL A 59 -5.01 4.96 -0.68
CA VAL A 59 -5.06 4.59 -2.09
C VAL A 59 -3.63 4.47 -2.60
N LEU A 60 -3.34 3.35 -3.25
CA LEU A 60 -2.04 3.04 -3.82
C LEU A 60 -2.14 2.91 -5.34
N ILE A 61 -1.03 3.16 -6.03
CA ILE A 61 -0.86 2.91 -7.47
C ILE A 61 0.54 2.37 -7.73
N GLU A 62 0.71 1.44 -8.67
CA GLU A 62 2.04 1.08 -9.16
C GLU A 62 2.63 2.26 -9.96
N PRO A 63 3.76 2.85 -9.53
CA PRO A 63 4.29 4.06 -10.17
C PRO A 63 4.60 3.90 -11.65
N ARG A 64 5.10 2.72 -12.03
CA ARG A 64 5.53 2.41 -13.40
C ARG A 64 4.40 2.46 -14.43
N VAL A 65 3.13 2.42 -13.99
CA VAL A 65 1.96 2.56 -14.88
C VAL A 65 1.87 3.98 -15.48
N PHE A 66 2.33 5.01 -14.76
CA PHE A 66 2.29 6.41 -15.24
C PHE A 66 3.67 7.09 -15.28
N ARG A 67 4.68 6.50 -14.64
CA ARG A 67 6.10 6.88 -14.68
C ARG A 67 6.96 5.66 -14.98
N PRO A 68 7.04 5.22 -16.25
CA PRO A 68 7.75 3.99 -16.63
C PRO A 68 9.24 3.98 -16.25
N ASP A 69 9.83 5.17 -16.07
CA ASP A 69 11.21 5.40 -15.66
C ASP A 69 11.41 5.41 -14.13
N TYR A 70 10.35 5.21 -13.35
CA TYR A 70 10.44 5.22 -11.89
C TYR A 70 11.26 4.04 -11.37
N SER A 71 12.35 4.37 -10.69
CA SER A 71 13.25 3.43 -10.03
C SER A 71 13.67 4.03 -8.68
N PRO A 72 13.05 3.62 -7.56
CA PRO A 72 13.42 4.14 -6.25
C PRO A 72 14.86 3.72 -5.92
N GLY A 73 15.66 4.66 -5.44
CA GLY A 73 17.06 4.44 -5.08
C GLY A 73 17.16 3.87 -3.67
N VAL A 74 16.82 2.60 -3.49
CA VAL A 74 16.97 1.89 -2.20
C VAL A 74 18.26 1.06 -2.22
N ALA A 75 19.05 1.14 -1.16
CA ALA A 75 20.29 0.38 -1.06
C ALA A 75 19.98 -1.15 -1.00
N PRO A 76 20.76 -2.01 -1.67
CA PRO A 76 20.55 -3.46 -1.61
C PRO A 76 20.54 -4.02 -0.18
N GLU A 77 21.31 -3.42 0.72
CA GLU A 77 21.37 -3.80 2.13
C GLU A 77 20.03 -3.54 2.84
N GLU A 78 19.39 -2.40 2.59
CA GLU A 78 18.07 -2.06 3.14
C GLU A 78 16.96 -2.98 2.61
N LEU A 79 17.03 -3.36 1.32
CA LEU A 79 16.11 -4.34 0.75
C LEU A 79 16.30 -5.73 1.37
N ALA A 80 17.54 -6.13 1.60
CA ALA A 80 17.85 -7.42 2.23
C ALA A 80 17.34 -7.49 3.68
N GLU A 81 17.33 -6.38 4.42
CA GLU A 81 16.78 -6.32 5.78
C GLU A 81 15.28 -6.67 5.84
N ILE A 82 14.53 -6.40 4.77
CA ILE A 82 13.11 -6.76 4.64
C ILE A 82 12.88 -8.02 3.79
N GLY A 83 13.93 -8.79 3.51
CA GLY A 83 13.87 -10.08 2.82
C GLY A 83 13.70 -10.01 1.30
N ILE A 84 13.94 -8.84 0.70
CA ILE A 84 13.87 -8.64 -0.76
C ILE A 84 15.28 -8.81 -1.34
N HIS A 85 15.45 -9.81 -2.20
CA HIS A 85 16.74 -10.12 -2.83
C HIS A 85 16.74 -9.83 -4.33
N LYS A 86 15.56 -9.83 -4.96
CA LYS A 86 15.38 -9.52 -6.38
C LYS A 86 14.18 -8.59 -6.59
N PRO A 87 14.16 -7.81 -7.68
CA PRO A 87 13.02 -6.95 -8.00
C PRO A 87 11.69 -7.70 -8.11
N GLU A 88 11.69 -8.94 -8.63
CA GLU A 88 10.50 -9.80 -8.71
C GLU A 88 9.95 -10.26 -7.35
N ASP A 89 10.73 -10.15 -6.27
CA ASP A 89 10.27 -10.46 -4.91
C ASP A 89 9.47 -9.30 -4.29
N ALA A 90 9.38 -8.16 -4.99
CA ALA A 90 8.83 -6.91 -4.47
C ALA A 90 7.64 -6.40 -5.28
N LEU A 91 6.69 -5.80 -4.57
CA LEU A 91 5.70 -4.90 -5.15
C LEU A 91 6.10 -3.45 -4.84
N SER A 92 5.94 -2.56 -5.83
CA SER A 92 6.24 -1.13 -5.67
C SER A 92 4.97 -0.32 -5.83
N PHE A 93 4.64 0.46 -4.80
CA PHE A 93 3.46 1.31 -4.76
C PHE A 93 3.84 2.74 -4.37
N ALA A 94 3.06 3.69 -4.87
CA ALA A 94 3.03 5.07 -4.40
C ALA A 94 1.66 5.38 -3.78
N ILE A 95 1.66 6.15 -2.69
CA ILE A 95 0.42 6.66 -2.09
C ILE A 95 -0.15 7.79 -2.94
N VAL A 96 -1.43 7.70 -3.26
CA VAL A 96 -2.19 8.68 -4.04
C VAL A 96 -2.84 9.69 -3.10
N THR A 97 -2.67 10.97 -3.41
CA THR A 97 -3.43 12.07 -2.80
C THR A 97 -4.61 12.41 -3.69
N ILE A 98 -5.82 12.27 -3.16
CA ILE A 98 -7.08 12.56 -3.88
C ILE A 98 -7.65 13.89 -3.37
N PRO A 99 -7.52 15.00 -4.13
CA PRO A 99 -8.21 16.25 -3.82
C PRO A 99 -9.67 16.21 -4.28
N GLU A 100 -10.45 17.24 -3.95
CA GLU A 100 -11.87 17.37 -4.37
C GLU A 100 -12.06 17.24 -5.88
N ASP A 101 -11.19 17.88 -6.67
CA ASP A 101 -11.14 17.69 -8.13
C ASP A 101 -10.18 16.55 -8.47
N ALA A 102 -10.72 15.36 -8.72
CA ALA A 102 -9.93 14.16 -9.02
C ALA A 102 -8.93 14.33 -10.18
N ARG A 103 -9.12 15.29 -11.09
CA ARG A 103 -8.15 15.57 -12.17
C ARG A 103 -6.82 16.10 -11.65
N ARG A 104 -6.77 16.55 -10.40
CA ARG A 104 -5.57 17.03 -9.71
C ARG A 104 -4.93 16.00 -8.79
N MET A 105 -5.31 14.73 -8.91
CA MET A 105 -4.66 13.65 -8.15
C MET A 105 -3.13 13.69 -8.35
N THR A 106 -2.42 13.42 -7.27
CA THR A 106 -0.96 13.29 -7.27
C THR A 106 -0.58 11.97 -6.61
N ALA A 107 0.62 11.47 -6.90
CA ALA A 107 1.20 10.32 -6.24
C ALA A 107 2.54 10.71 -5.62
N ASN A 108 2.83 10.21 -4.42
CA ASN A 108 4.11 10.48 -3.76
C ASN A 108 5.19 9.54 -4.29
N LEU A 109 6.24 10.11 -4.90
CA LEU A 109 7.37 9.41 -5.54
C LEU A 109 8.71 9.74 -4.88
N GLN A 110 8.69 10.37 -3.70
CA GLN A 110 9.88 10.83 -2.98
C GLN A 110 10.48 9.75 -2.10
#